data_AF-A0A8T0FMR0-F1
#
_entry.id   AF-A0A8T0FMR0-F1
#
_cell.length_a   1.000
_cell.length_b   1.000
_cell.length_c   1.000
_cell.angle_alpha   90.00
_cell.angle_beta   90.00
_cell.angle_gamma   90.00
#
_symmetry.space_group_name_H-M   'P 1'
#
loop_
_entity.id
_entity.type
_entity.pdbx_description
1 polymer ?
#
loop_
_entity_poly.entity_id
_entity_poly.type
_entity_poly.pdbx_seq_one_letter_code
_entity_poly.pdbx_strand_id
1 'polypeptide(L)'
;MHLKTSKCSAHIEEVIRKFIKVCTVLDLQTELTREDVHQYEFMADLLKVCYEANIQDSQMVTTLVKMVIDRCKVELSDIRYVKQPHYPLEFFKYILEHVINAKFDIVSYCNDNPRTLWEYSRNFSVVSAVSFGNKDRTLALLKYGFEVFPEYEARRSGHGFPFIEEVVPKAHQIVLQMMSVMRSLNLIIMNSTHYSNNGLLTLTKDQKECFRLIWRAIPEAFVKFAEMGLSITAEYFHLAQHGILEPVRYEENTKSCIMYEMCFKDMASGAREPRSLQHLCRCTVRKSLRESWNLPHGIYKLGLPKILELYLNLEFD
;
A
#
# COMPACT_ATOMS: atom_id res chain seq x y z
N MET A 1 -12.28 12.89 34.86
CA MET A 1 -11.64 11.63 34.41
C MET A 1 -10.42 11.86 33.51
N HIS A 2 -10.32 12.98 32.76
CA HIS A 2 -9.16 13.31 31.90
C HIS A 2 -7.81 13.60 32.60
N LEU A 3 -7.80 13.97 33.88
CA LEU A 3 -6.55 14.32 34.60
C LEU A 3 -5.69 13.10 35.01
N LYS A 4 -6.28 11.91 35.17
CA LYS A 4 -5.53 10.69 35.53
C LYS A 4 -4.86 10.03 34.32
N THR A 5 -5.45 10.11 33.13
CA THR A 5 -4.88 9.57 31.90
C THR A 5 -3.69 10.40 31.41
N SER A 6 -3.77 11.73 31.53
CA SER A 6 -2.68 12.65 31.11
C SER A 6 -1.37 12.46 31.88
N LYS A 7 -1.43 12.19 33.19
CA LYS A 7 -0.22 11.99 34.00
C LYS A 7 0.47 10.64 33.71
N CYS A 8 -0.31 9.64 33.30
CA CYS A 8 0.18 8.33 32.90
C CYS A 8 0.88 8.40 31.53
N SER A 9 0.29 9.10 30.55
CA SER A 9 0.89 9.24 29.22
C SER A 9 2.23 9.97 29.26
N ALA A 10 2.33 11.06 30.03
CA ALA A 10 3.58 11.82 30.16
C ALA A 10 4.74 10.98 30.73
N HIS A 11 4.45 10.12 31.70
CA HIS A 11 5.46 9.21 32.25
C HIS A 11 5.88 8.15 31.23
N ILE A 12 4.93 7.57 30.50
CA ILE A 12 5.20 6.61 29.42
C ILE A 12 6.09 7.24 28.34
N GLU A 13 5.78 8.47 27.90
CA GLU A 13 6.61 9.20 26.94
C GLU A 13 8.04 9.39 27.44
N GLU A 14 8.21 9.79 28.71
CA GLU A 14 9.53 9.97 29.30
C GLU A 14 10.34 8.67 29.30
N VAL A 15 9.72 7.55 29.68
CA VAL A 15 10.36 6.22 29.68
C VAL A 15 10.75 5.81 28.26
N ILE A 16 9.86 5.98 27.29
CA ILE A 16 10.11 5.63 25.89
C ILE A 16 11.25 6.49 25.32
N ARG A 17 11.30 7.80 25.61
CA ARG A 17 12.41 8.65 25.17
C ARG A 17 13.75 8.20 25.75
N LYS A 18 13.78 7.82 27.03
CA LYS A 18 14.99 7.27 27.67
C LYS A 18 15.41 5.98 26.96
N PHE A 19 14.45 5.10 26.68
CA PHE A 19 14.69 3.86 25.96
C PHE A 19 15.26 4.11 24.55
N ILE A 20 14.63 4.97 23.74
CA ILE A 20 15.12 5.35 22.40
C ILE A 20 16.55 5.88 22.50
N LYS A 21 16.83 6.77 23.46
CA LYS A 21 18.17 7.33 23.68
C LYS A 21 19.20 6.24 23.99
N VAL A 22 18.85 5.26 24.81
CA VAL A 22 19.72 4.12 25.10
C VAL A 22 20.02 3.32 23.83
N CYS A 23 18.99 2.99 23.05
CA CYS A 23 19.16 2.26 21.80
C CYS A 23 19.99 3.01 20.76
N THR A 24 19.90 4.34 20.69
CA THR A 24 20.75 5.14 19.79
C THR A 24 22.23 5.16 20.19
N VAL A 25 22.54 4.96 21.49
CA VAL A 25 23.92 4.95 22.00
C VAL A 25 24.55 3.56 21.86
N LEU A 26 23.77 2.49 21.99
CA LEU A 26 24.29 1.13 22.10
C LEU A 26 24.80 0.50 20.79
N ASP A 27 24.77 1.22 19.66
CA ASP A 27 25.11 0.72 18.31
C ASP A 27 24.74 -0.77 18.14
N LEU A 28 23.46 -1.04 18.42
CA LEU A 28 22.95 -2.39 18.57
C LEU A 28 23.21 -3.17 17.26
N GLN A 29 23.98 -4.26 17.34
CA GLN A 29 24.42 -5.05 16.19
C GLN A 29 23.23 -5.55 15.33
N THR A 30 23.47 -5.73 14.03
CA THR A 30 22.43 -6.06 13.03
C THR A 30 22.23 -7.56 12.76
N GLU A 31 22.96 -8.45 13.43
CA GLU A 31 22.89 -9.90 13.19
C GLU A 31 21.97 -10.59 14.20
N LEU A 32 21.01 -11.39 13.70
CA LEU A 32 19.94 -12.03 14.47
C LEU A 32 20.44 -13.28 15.23
N THR A 33 20.57 -13.16 16.54
CA THR A 33 20.52 -14.23 17.54
C THR A 33 19.06 -14.53 17.97
N ARG A 34 18.84 -15.56 18.79
CA ARG A 34 17.49 -15.82 19.37
C ARG A 34 16.97 -14.66 20.24
N GLU A 35 17.87 -13.84 20.79
CA GLU A 35 17.49 -12.67 21.61
C GLU A 35 16.82 -11.59 20.75
N ASP A 36 17.13 -11.52 19.45
CA ASP A 36 16.62 -10.47 18.56
C ASP A 36 15.14 -10.62 18.18
N VAL A 37 14.59 -11.85 18.24
CA VAL A 37 13.13 -12.07 18.09
C VAL A 37 12.38 -11.45 19.27
N HIS A 38 12.86 -11.66 20.50
CA HIS A 38 12.26 -11.05 21.70
C HIS A 38 12.41 -9.54 21.71
N GLN A 39 13.53 -9.00 21.21
CA GLN A 39 13.70 -7.57 21.04
C GLN A 39 12.69 -7.00 20.02
N TYR A 40 12.49 -7.67 18.88
CA TYR A 40 11.47 -7.25 17.92
C TYR A 40 10.07 -7.26 18.53
N GLU A 41 9.68 -8.35 19.20
CA GLU A 41 8.39 -8.47 19.88
C GLU A 41 8.20 -7.34 20.91
N PHE A 42 9.23 -7.09 21.72
CA PHE A 42 9.24 -6.00 22.69
C PHE A 42 9.05 -4.63 22.03
N MET A 43 9.72 -4.36 20.92
CA MET A 43 9.59 -3.09 20.20
C MET A 43 8.20 -2.92 19.55
N ALA A 44 7.65 -4.01 19.02
CA ALA A 44 6.28 -4.06 18.51
C ALA A 44 5.24 -3.83 19.62
N ASP A 45 5.50 -4.35 20.82
CA ASP A 45 4.70 -4.09 22.02
C ASP A 45 4.85 -2.65 22.53
N LEU A 46 6.04 -2.03 22.43
CA LEU A 46 6.22 -0.62 22.75
C LEU A 46 5.36 0.29 21.85
N LEU A 47 5.27 -0.03 20.54
CA LEU A 47 4.36 0.69 19.65
C LEU A 47 2.89 0.50 20.06
N LYS A 48 2.51 -0.70 20.49
CA LYS A 48 1.17 -0.99 21.02
C LYS A 48 0.88 -0.16 22.28
N VAL A 49 1.85 -0.06 23.19
CA VAL A 49 1.75 0.81 24.39
C VAL A 49 1.60 2.27 23.99
N CYS A 50 2.30 2.75 22.95
CA CYS A 50 2.12 4.12 22.45
C CYS A 50 0.68 4.37 21.99
N TYR A 51 0.12 3.42 21.26
CA TYR A 51 -1.27 3.47 20.80
C TYR A 51 -2.26 3.42 21.97
N GLU A 52 -2.11 2.50 22.92
CA GLU A 52 -3.01 2.35 24.08
C GLU A 52 -2.96 3.56 25.01
N ALA A 53 -1.78 4.18 25.16
CA ALA A 53 -1.59 5.42 25.90
C ALA A 53 -1.96 6.68 25.12
N ASN A 54 -2.34 6.53 23.83
CA ASN A 54 -2.66 7.61 22.89
C ASN A 54 -1.57 8.71 22.86
N ILE A 55 -0.31 8.29 22.74
CA ILE A 55 0.83 9.18 22.67
C ILE A 55 0.73 10.10 21.44
N GLN A 56 0.96 11.40 21.64
CA GLN A 56 0.80 12.41 20.58
C GLN A 56 2.13 12.83 19.92
N ASP A 57 3.27 12.45 20.49
CA ASP A 57 4.57 12.75 19.88
C ASP A 57 4.85 11.89 18.64
N SER A 58 4.60 12.48 17.48
CA SER A 58 4.81 11.85 16.17
C SER A 58 6.28 11.56 15.86
N GLN A 59 7.23 12.36 16.35
CA GLN A 59 8.66 12.11 16.12
C GLN A 59 9.11 10.89 16.94
N MET A 60 8.63 10.77 18.18
CA MET A 60 8.93 9.62 19.02
C MET A 60 8.35 8.32 18.44
N VAL A 61 7.06 8.35 18.04
CA VAL A 61 6.39 7.18 17.46
C VAL A 61 7.05 6.77 16.15
N THR A 62 7.35 7.72 15.26
CA THR A 62 8.02 7.38 13.99
C THR A 62 9.46 6.90 14.19
N THR A 63 10.15 7.35 15.25
CA THR A 63 11.46 6.79 15.61
C THR A 63 11.34 5.33 16.04
N LEU A 64 10.35 4.99 16.88
CA LEU A 64 10.10 3.58 17.23
C LEU A 64 9.74 2.75 16.00
N VAL A 65 8.91 3.28 15.09
CA VAL A 65 8.61 2.62 13.82
C VAL A 65 9.91 2.39 13.05
N LYS A 66 10.77 3.39 12.83
CA LYS A 66 12.06 3.18 12.16
C LYS A 66 12.89 2.10 12.83
N MET A 67 13.00 2.12 14.16
CA MET A 67 13.74 1.12 14.91
C MET A 67 13.19 -0.30 14.68
N VAL A 68 11.86 -0.48 14.66
CA VAL A 68 11.27 -1.80 14.34
C VAL A 68 11.55 -2.20 12.87
N ILE A 69 11.67 -1.25 11.94
CA ILE A 69 12.04 -1.50 10.53
C ILE A 69 13.48 -1.94 10.48
N ASP A 70 14.40 -1.15 11.02
CA ASP A 70 15.83 -1.37 10.89
C ASP A 70 16.30 -2.67 11.57
N ARG A 71 15.57 -3.14 12.58
CA ARG A 71 15.96 -4.25 13.48
C ARG A 71 15.84 -5.66 12.90
N CYS A 72 15.89 -5.85 11.59
CA CYS A 72 15.86 -7.18 10.99
C CYS A 72 16.74 -7.26 9.74
N LYS A 73 17.92 -7.87 9.84
CA LYS A 73 18.63 -8.43 8.68
C LYS A 73 18.71 -9.94 8.85
N VAL A 74 17.81 -10.67 8.21
CA VAL A 74 17.85 -12.15 8.23
C VAL A 74 19.02 -12.63 7.37
N GLU A 75 19.90 -13.45 7.94
CA GLU A 75 20.70 -14.37 7.14
C GLU A 75 19.74 -15.36 6.46
N LEU A 76 19.76 -15.36 5.13
CA LEU A 76 18.83 -16.11 4.25
C LEU A 76 18.74 -17.61 4.55
N SER A 77 19.63 -18.17 5.37
CA SER A 77 19.71 -19.59 5.72
C SER A 77 18.75 -20.03 6.84
N ASP A 78 18.17 -19.14 7.64
CA ASP A 78 17.29 -19.52 8.77
C ASP A 78 16.07 -18.57 8.89
N ILE A 79 15.24 -18.51 7.84
CA ILE A 79 14.03 -17.67 7.79
C ILE A 79 12.99 -18.20 8.79
N ARG A 80 13.18 -17.87 10.06
CA ARG A 80 12.11 -17.92 11.06
C ARG A 80 11.24 -16.69 10.86
N TYR A 81 10.08 -16.90 10.24
CA TYR A 81 9.06 -15.86 10.14
C TYR A 81 8.62 -15.46 11.55
N VAL A 82 8.97 -14.25 11.98
CA VAL A 82 8.42 -13.68 13.21
C VAL A 82 6.98 -13.28 12.91
N LYS A 83 6.03 -13.97 13.55
CA LYS A 83 4.61 -13.69 13.38
C LYS A 83 4.33 -12.29 13.92
N GLN A 84 3.85 -11.41 13.05
CA GLN A 84 3.48 -10.06 13.48
C GLN A 84 2.29 -10.09 14.43
N PRO A 85 2.27 -9.21 15.46
CA PRO A 85 1.08 -9.01 16.25
C PRO A 85 -0.10 -8.59 15.37
N HIS A 86 -1.29 -9.11 15.68
CA HIS A 86 -2.50 -8.66 15.01
C HIS A 86 -2.92 -7.33 15.60
N TYR A 87 -2.87 -6.27 14.80
CA TYR A 87 -3.26 -4.93 15.22
C TYR A 87 -4.66 -4.57 14.70
N PRO A 88 -5.49 -3.89 15.51
CA PRO A 88 -6.77 -3.37 15.03
C PRO A 88 -6.57 -2.29 13.97
N LEU A 89 -7.60 -2.03 13.15
CA LEU A 89 -7.57 -0.97 12.14
C LEU A 89 -7.24 0.41 12.72
N GLU A 90 -7.67 0.70 13.95
CA GLU A 90 -7.39 1.97 14.62
C GLU A 90 -5.91 2.14 14.98
N PHE A 91 -5.20 1.05 15.29
CA PHE A 91 -3.75 1.09 15.44
C PHE A 91 -3.07 1.45 14.10
N PHE A 92 -3.56 0.88 13.00
CA PHE A 92 -3.04 1.22 11.69
C PHE A 92 -3.25 2.71 11.36
N LYS A 93 -4.47 3.25 11.59
CA LYS A 93 -4.75 4.68 11.44
C LYS A 93 -3.89 5.55 12.36
N TYR A 94 -3.65 5.12 13.59
CA TYR A 94 -2.74 5.78 14.53
C TYR A 94 -1.32 5.91 13.97
N ILE A 95 -0.78 4.83 13.38
CA ILE A 95 0.52 4.89 12.71
C ILE A 95 0.48 5.85 11.51
N LEU A 96 -0.55 5.78 10.66
CA LEU A 96 -0.69 6.70 9.51
C LEU A 96 -0.72 8.18 9.94
N GLU A 97 -1.43 8.49 11.03
CA GLU A 97 -1.51 9.83 11.61
C GLU A 97 -0.13 10.35 12.01
N HIS A 98 0.65 9.56 12.74
CA HIS A 98 2.01 9.94 13.13
C HIS A 98 2.97 10.03 11.96
N VAL A 99 2.83 9.16 10.97
CA VAL A 99 3.63 9.19 9.73
C VAL A 99 3.39 10.50 8.97
N ILE A 100 2.13 10.93 8.82
CA ILE A 100 1.80 12.20 8.17
C ILE A 100 2.28 13.39 8.99
N ASN A 101 2.00 13.41 10.29
CA ASN A 101 2.37 14.53 11.16
C ASN A 101 3.89 14.70 11.28
N ALA A 102 4.65 13.61 11.22
CA ALA A 102 6.11 13.64 11.20
C ALA A 102 6.71 13.89 9.79
N LYS A 103 5.88 13.93 8.73
CA LYS A 103 6.30 13.98 7.33
C LYS A 103 7.29 12.87 6.97
N PHE A 104 7.03 11.67 7.49
CA PHE A 104 7.89 10.51 7.32
C PHE A 104 7.44 9.70 6.10
N ASP A 105 8.26 9.59 5.07
CA ASP A 105 7.98 8.68 3.95
C ASP A 105 8.31 7.23 4.33
N ILE A 106 7.37 6.63 5.06
CA ILE A 106 7.47 5.25 5.53
C ILE A 106 7.57 4.24 4.39
N VAL A 107 7.01 4.56 3.22
CA VAL A 107 6.99 3.66 2.08
C VAL A 107 8.39 3.58 1.46
N SER A 108 8.98 4.72 1.11
CA SER A 108 10.36 4.77 0.62
C SER A 108 11.32 4.16 1.63
N TYR A 109 11.15 4.47 2.92
CA TYR A 109 11.98 3.91 4.00
C TYR A 109 11.91 2.38 4.08
N CYS A 110 10.71 1.80 3.98
CA CYS A 110 10.54 0.34 3.94
C CYS A 110 11.23 -0.29 2.73
N ASN A 111 11.27 0.40 1.59
CA ASN A 111 11.86 -0.14 0.36
C ASN A 111 13.38 -0.13 0.38
N ASP A 112 13.99 0.88 1.00
CA ASP A 112 15.44 0.97 1.19
C ASP A 112 15.94 -0.07 2.20
N ASN A 113 15.02 -0.65 2.99
CA ASN A 113 15.30 -1.67 4.01
C ASN A 113 14.54 -2.99 3.75
N PRO A 114 14.72 -3.65 2.59
CA PRO A 114 13.89 -4.77 2.15
C PRO A 114 14.24 -6.09 2.85
N ARG A 115 15.35 -6.15 3.60
CA ARG A 115 15.85 -7.35 4.30
C ARG A 115 15.16 -7.62 5.65
N THR A 116 14.13 -6.85 5.93
CA THR A 116 13.43 -6.85 7.21
C THR A 116 12.29 -7.86 7.14
N LEU A 117 12.11 -8.68 8.18
CA LEU A 117 10.94 -9.56 8.34
C LEU A 117 9.63 -8.78 8.44
N TRP A 118 9.69 -7.45 8.33
CA TRP A 118 8.53 -6.61 8.44
C TRP A 118 7.71 -6.63 7.15
N GLU A 119 6.89 -7.67 7.01
CA GLU A 119 5.72 -7.69 6.10
C GLU A 119 4.76 -6.49 6.32
N TYR A 120 5.00 -5.66 7.32
CA TYR A 120 4.32 -4.39 7.53
C TYR A 120 4.74 -3.31 6.53
N SER A 121 5.72 -3.56 5.65
CA SER A 121 5.84 -2.79 4.41
C SER A 121 4.65 -3.04 3.48
N ARG A 122 4.16 -4.30 3.37
CA ARG A 122 2.94 -4.66 2.61
C ARG A 122 1.69 -4.07 3.24
N ASN A 123 1.66 -4.04 4.58
CA ASN A 123 1.26 -2.87 5.37
C ASN A 123 0.67 -1.62 4.69
N PHE A 124 1.56 -0.97 3.95
CA PHE A 124 1.40 0.35 3.39
C PHE A 124 1.25 0.31 1.87
N SER A 125 1.28 -0.88 1.27
CA SER A 125 1.02 -1.09 -0.14
C SER A 125 -0.48 -1.05 -0.42
N VAL A 126 -0.87 -0.09 -1.26
CA VAL A 126 -2.25 0.02 -1.75
C VAL A 126 -2.60 -1.20 -2.62
N VAL A 127 -1.71 -1.65 -3.51
CA VAL A 127 -1.89 -2.86 -4.32
C VAL A 127 -2.14 -4.07 -3.42
N SER A 128 -1.35 -4.24 -2.36
CA SER A 128 -1.56 -5.35 -1.41
C SER A 128 -2.94 -5.26 -0.75
N ALA A 129 -3.33 -4.09 -0.22
CA ALA A 129 -4.62 -3.89 0.44
C ALA A 129 -5.80 -4.27 -0.47
N VAL A 130 -5.74 -3.82 -1.72
CA VAL A 130 -6.76 -4.08 -2.75
C VAL A 130 -6.79 -5.56 -3.11
N SER A 131 -5.62 -6.19 -3.25
CA SER A 131 -5.51 -7.59 -3.64
C SER A 131 -6.07 -8.56 -2.59
N PHE A 132 -5.97 -8.22 -1.31
CA PHE A 132 -6.62 -8.96 -0.22
C PHE A 132 -8.11 -8.59 -0.03
N GLY A 133 -8.66 -7.66 -0.81
CA GLY A 133 -10.03 -7.18 -0.63
C GLY A 133 -10.25 -6.41 0.68
N ASN A 134 -9.20 -5.83 1.28
CA ASN A 134 -9.33 -5.11 2.53
C ASN A 134 -9.80 -3.66 2.26
N LYS A 135 -11.13 -3.46 2.24
CA LYS A 135 -11.77 -2.17 1.95
C LYS A 135 -11.33 -1.06 2.91
N ASP A 136 -11.32 -1.35 4.20
CA ASP A 136 -11.01 -0.35 5.23
C ASP A 136 -9.56 0.12 5.14
N ARG A 137 -8.63 -0.81 4.96
CA ARG A 137 -7.22 -0.50 4.75
C ARG A 137 -6.98 0.25 3.46
N THR A 138 -7.63 -0.18 2.36
CA THR A 138 -7.54 0.50 1.05
C THR A 138 -7.99 1.94 1.20
N LEU A 139 -9.17 2.17 1.78
CA LEU A 139 -9.71 3.51 2.00
C LEU A 139 -8.81 4.34 2.93
N ALA A 140 -8.29 3.76 4.01
CA ALA A 140 -7.37 4.44 4.92
C ALA A 140 -6.10 4.90 4.20
N LEU A 141 -5.41 3.99 3.50
CA LEU A 141 -4.20 4.35 2.75
C LEU A 141 -4.45 5.48 1.74
N LEU A 142 -5.54 5.37 0.97
CA LEU A 142 -5.90 6.41 0.02
C LEU A 142 -6.22 7.74 0.73
N LYS A 143 -7.00 7.74 1.82
CA LYS A 143 -7.32 8.96 2.58
C LYS A 143 -6.08 9.70 3.08
N TYR A 144 -5.08 8.96 3.56
CA TYR A 144 -3.81 9.50 4.02
C TYR A 144 -2.82 9.81 2.88
N GLY A 145 -3.23 9.63 1.62
CA GLY A 145 -2.47 10.08 0.46
C GLY A 145 -1.40 9.11 -0.03
N PHE A 146 -1.43 7.85 0.38
CA PHE A 146 -0.50 6.83 -0.13
C PHE A 146 -0.73 6.63 -1.64
N GLU A 147 0.37 6.52 -2.39
CA GLU A 147 0.30 6.33 -3.83
C GLU A 147 -0.24 4.93 -4.15
N VAL A 148 -1.14 4.87 -5.14
CA VAL A 148 -1.75 3.62 -5.61
C VAL A 148 -0.71 2.67 -6.20
N PHE A 149 0.24 3.23 -6.95
CA PHE A 149 1.24 2.48 -7.69
C PHE A 149 2.55 3.27 -7.76
N PRO A 150 3.29 3.30 -6.65
CA PRO A 150 4.59 3.97 -6.56
C PRO A 150 5.65 3.24 -7.38
N GLU A 151 6.69 3.98 -7.76
CA GLU A 151 7.78 3.55 -8.65
C GLU A 151 8.42 2.20 -8.26
N TYR A 152 8.63 1.96 -6.96
CA TYR A 152 9.22 0.70 -6.51
C TYR A 152 8.30 -0.51 -6.75
N GLU A 153 6.98 -0.34 -6.73
CA GLU A 153 6.04 -1.42 -7.06
C GLU A 153 6.03 -1.69 -8.56
N ALA A 154 6.18 -0.64 -9.39
CA ALA A 154 6.39 -0.78 -10.82
C ALA A 154 7.68 -1.57 -11.12
N ARG A 155 8.74 -1.38 -10.33
CA ARG A 155 9.96 -2.20 -10.44
C ARG A 155 9.75 -3.65 -10.06
N ARG A 156 8.98 -3.93 -9.01
CA ARG A 156 8.72 -5.29 -8.53
C ARG A 156 7.70 -6.06 -9.37
N SER A 157 6.83 -5.39 -10.13
CA SER A 157 5.88 -6.01 -11.06
C SER A 157 6.55 -6.53 -12.36
N GLY A 158 7.88 -6.37 -12.47
CA GLY A 158 8.62 -6.63 -13.69
C GLY A 158 8.32 -5.61 -14.81
N HIS A 159 7.51 -4.58 -14.54
CA HIS A 159 7.34 -3.44 -15.46
C HIS A 159 8.49 -2.43 -15.36
N GLY A 160 9.37 -2.52 -14.37
CA GLY A 160 10.47 -1.56 -14.16
C GLY A 160 11.67 -1.71 -15.10
N PHE A 161 11.45 -2.18 -16.32
CA PHE A 161 12.44 -2.01 -17.37
C PHE A 161 12.50 -0.52 -17.72
N PRO A 162 13.71 0.04 -17.93
CA PRO A 162 13.85 1.35 -18.56
C PRO A 162 12.99 1.34 -19.83
N PHE A 163 12.19 2.38 -20.07
CA PHE A 163 11.34 2.56 -21.26
C PHE A 163 9.98 1.80 -21.29
N ILE A 164 9.64 0.93 -20.33
CA ILE A 164 8.29 0.30 -20.36
C ILE A 164 7.17 1.33 -20.26
N GLU A 165 7.37 2.44 -19.54
CA GLU A 165 6.37 3.51 -19.45
C GLU A 165 6.07 4.19 -20.80
N GLU A 166 7.00 4.09 -21.76
CA GLU A 166 6.83 4.60 -23.13
C GLU A 166 5.91 3.69 -23.96
N VAL A 167 5.82 2.41 -23.59
CA VAL A 167 5.11 1.37 -24.34
C VAL A 167 3.79 0.99 -23.67
N VAL A 168 3.77 0.95 -22.34
CA VAL A 168 2.64 0.56 -21.52
C VAL A 168 2.27 1.73 -20.60
N PRO A 169 1.16 2.43 -20.85
CA PRO A 169 0.70 3.52 -20.00
C PRO A 169 0.55 3.10 -18.54
N LYS A 170 0.88 3.99 -17.59
CA LYS A 170 0.81 3.71 -16.14
C LYS A 170 -0.54 3.11 -15.71
N ALA A 171 -1.65 3.60 -16.24
CA ALA A 171 -2.98 3.04 -15.95
C ALA A 171 -3.10 1.55 -16.32
N HIS A 172 -2.49 1.12 -17.43
CA HIS A 172 -2.53 -0.28 -17.86
C HIS A 172 -1.67 -1.13 -16.93
N GLN A 173 -0.49 -0.64 -16.53
CA GLN A 173 0.37 -1.31 -15.55
C GLN A 173 -0.33 -1.51 -14.21
N ILE A 174 -1.08 -0.51 -13.73
CA ILE A 174 -1.87 -0.60 -12.50
C ILE A 174 -2.89 -1.75 -12.60
N VAL A 175 -3.66 -1.78 -13.70
CA VAL A 175 -4.67 -2.84 -13.90
C VAL A 175 -4.01 -4.20 -13.97
N LEU A 176 -2.99 -4.37 -14.81
CA LEU A 176 -2.30 -5.64 -15.00
C LEU A 176 -1.69 -6.15 -13.71
N GLN A 177 -1.02 -5.28 -12.95
CA GLN A 177 -0.41 -5.68 -11.68
C GLN A 177 -1.46 -6.05 -10.63
N MET A 178 -2.53 -5.28 -10.49
CA MET A 178 -3.59 -5.62 -9.53
C MET A 178 -4.29 -6.92 -9.88
N MET A 179 -4.64 -7.13 -11.15
CA MET A 179 -5.25 -8.39 -11.60
C MET A 179 -4.30 -9.57 -11.38
N SER A 180 -3.02 -9.42 -11.70
CA SER A 180 -1.99 -10.44 -11.50
C SER A 180 -1.88 -10.83 -10.02
N VAL A 181 -1.71 -9.86 -9.11
CA VAL A 181 -1.57 -10.13 -7.67
C VAL A 181 -2.86 -10.72 -7.08
N MET A 182 -4.03 -10.19 -7.45
CA MET A 182 -5.32 -10.77 -7.02
C MET A 182 -5.47 -12.22 -7.48
N ARG A 183 -5.10 -12.51 -8.73
CA ARG A 183 -5.16 -13.86 -9.29
C ARG A 183 -4.24 -14.82 -8.54
N SER A 184 -2.99 -14.40 -8.28
CA SER A 184 -2.03 -15.19 -7.51
C SER A 184 -2.50 -15.43 -6.07
N LEU A 185 -3.06 -14.42 -5.39
CA LEU A 185 -3.60 -14.59 -4.04
C LEU A 185 -4.82 -15.50 -4.03
N ASN A 186 -5.75 -15.34 -4.99
CA ASN A 186 -6.91 -16.20 -5.11
C ASN A 186 -6.48 -17.66 -5.37
N LEU A 187 -5.46 -17.90 -6.20
CA LEU A 187 -4.88 -19.24 -6.38
C LEU A 187 -4.34 -19.84 -5.08
N ILE A 188 -3.59 -19.05 -4.28
CA ILE A 188 -3.03 -19.52 -3.01
C ILE A 188 -4.14 -19.84 -2.00
N ILE A 189 -5.16 -18.97 -1.89
CA ILE A 189 -6.28 -19.16 -0.98
C ILE A 189 -7.19 -20.31 -1.45
N MET A 190 -7.41 -20.46 -2.75
CA MET A 190 -8.32 -21.44 -3.34
C MET A 190 -7.71 -22.81 -3.60
N ASN A 191 -6.40 -22.99 -3.45
CA ASN A 191 -5.75 -24.32 -3.46
C ASN A 191 -6.27 -25.28 -2.36
N SER A 192 -7.29 -24.89 -1.58
CA SER A 192 -8.05 -25.78 -0.68
C SER A 192 -9.32 -26.40 -1.29
N THR A 193 -9.80 -26.06 -2.50
CA THR A 193 -11.00 -26.68 -3.09
C THR A 193 -11.00 -26.78 -4.62
N HIS A 194 -11.39 -27.95 -5.13
CA HIS A 194 -11.53 -28.27 -6.56
C HIS A 194 -12.40 -27.26 -7.34
N TYR A 195 -11.78 -26.41 -8.18
CA TYR A 195 -12.49 -25.54 -9.12
C TYR A 195 -11.90 -25.62 -10.54
N SER A 196 -12.77 -25.39 -11.53
CA SER A 196 -12.43 -25.34 -12.96
C SER A 196 -11.62 -24.08 -13.31
N ASN A 197 -10.87 -24.13 -14.42
CA ASN A 197 -10.03 -23.01 -14.92
C ASN A 197 -10.76 -21.65 -15.00
N ASN A 198 -12.10 -21.62 -15.13
CA ASN A 198 -12.88 -20.37 -15.17
C ASN A 198 -13.05 -19.70 -13.80
N GLY A 199 -12.96 -20.43 -12.69
CA GLY A 199 -13.01 -19.84 -11.34
C GLY A 199 -11.79 -18.96 -11.05
N LEU A 200 -10.67 -19.23 -11.72
CA LEU A 200 -9.37 -18.57 -11.54
C LEU A 200 -9.29 -17.15 -12.12
N LEU A 201 -10.28 -16.75 -12.93
CA LEU A 201 -10.38 -15.41 -13.52
C LEU A 201 -11.47 -14.57 -12.86
N THR A 202 -11.86 -14.92 -11.62
CA THR A 202 -12.90 -14.21 -10.88
C THR A 202 -12.33 -13.51 -9.65
N LEU A 203 -12.86 -12.31 -9.37
CA LEU A 203 -12.56 -11.52 -8.19
C LEU A 203 -13.66 -11.64 -7.15
N THR A 204 -13.29 -11.61 -5.87
CA THR A 204 -14.24 -11.47 -4.78
C THR A 204 -14.96 -10.12 -4.85
N LYS A 205 -16.12 -10.02 -4.20
CA LYS A 205 -16.87 -8.76 -4.12
C LYS A 205 -16.02 -7.65 -3.51
N ASP A 206 -15.25 -7.96 -2.48
CA ASP A 206 -14.42 -6.98 -1.76
C ASP A 206 -13.21 -6.54 -2.57
N GLN A 207 -12.57 -7.44 -3.33
CA GLN A 207 -11.52 -7.08 -4.30
C GLN A 207 -12.06 -6.11 -5.36
N LYS A 208 -13.26 -6.38 -5.90
CA LYS A 208 -13.90 -5.50 -6.88
C LYS A 208 -14.19 -4.12 -6.31
N GLU A 209 -14.70 -4.06 -5.08
CA GLU A 209 -14.98 -2.79 -4.40
C GLU A 209 -13.69 -2.00 -4.12
N CYS A 210 -12.63 -2.66 -3.65
CA CYS A 210 -11.34 -2.02 -3.46
C CYS A 210 -10.78 -1.47 -4.78
N PHE A 211 -10.87 -2.23 -5.87
CA PHE A 211 -10.45 -1.77 -7.20
C PHE A 211 -11.22 -0.51 -7.64
N ARG A 212 -12.54 -0.45 -7.39
CA ARG A 212 -13.33 0.77 -7.68
C ARG A 212 -12.87 1.95 -6.82
N LEU A 213 -12.53 1.74 -5.54
CA LEU A 213 -11.98 2.80 -4.68
C LEU A 213 -10.68 3.37 -5.22
N ILE A 214 -9.81 2.53 -5.79
CA ILE A 214 -8.59 2.99 -6.47
C ILE A 214 -8.92 3.95 -7.60
N TRP A 215 -9.86 3.57 -8.46
CA TRP A 215 -10.21 4.38 -9.61
C TRP A 215 -10.91 5.71 -9.25
N ARG A 216 -11.36 5.87 -8.01
CA ARG A 216 -11.80 7.17 -7.46
C ARG A 216 -10.62 8.08 -7.11
N ALA A 217 -9.46 7.52 -6.81
CA ALA A 217 -8.29 8.25 -6.33
C ALA A 217 -7.34 8.72 -7.43
N ILE A 218 -7.41 8.13 -8.63
CA ILE A 218 -6.50 8.41 -9.75
C ILE A 218 -7.20 9.20 -10.88
N PRO A 219 -6.53 10.12 -11.58
CA PRO A 219 -7.15 10.97 -12.60
C PRO A 219 -7.48 10.26 -13.92
N GLU A 220 -6.93 9.05 -14.15
CA GLU A 220 -7.00 8.37 -15.43
C GLU A 220 -8.41 7.84 -15.76
N ALA A 221 -8.73 7.84 -17.06
CA ALA A 221 -9.91 7.17 -17.58
C ALA A 221 -9.85 5.65 -17.35
N PHE A 222 -11.01 4.99 -17.38
CA PHE A 222 -11.04 3.54 -17.34
C PHE A 222 -10.30 2.95 -18.55
N VAL A 223 -9.47 1.95 -18.28
CA VAL A 223 -8.70 1.24 -19.31
C VAL A 223 -9.66 0.37 -20.12
N LYS A 224 -9.55 0.41 -21.45
CA LYS A 224 -10.34 -0.44 -22.34
C LYS A 224 -9.61 -1.73 -22.67
N PHE A 225 -10.35 -2.83 -22.80
CA PHE A 225 -9.78 -4.15 -23.04
C PHE A 225 -8.91 -4.17 -24.31
N ALA A 226 -9.42 -3.62 -25.42
CA ALA A 226 -8.68 -3.56 -26.68
C ALA A 226 -7.39 -2.74 -26.59
N GLU A 227 -7.43 -1.57 -25.92
CA GLU A 227 -6.26 -0.71 -25.72
C GLU A 227 -5.18 -1.39 -24.86
N MET A 228 -5.61 -2.11 -23.81
CA MET A 228 -4.70 -2.86 -22.96
C MET A 228 -4.09 -4.05 -23.71
N GLY A 229 -4.87 -4.79 -24.51
CA GLY A 229 -4.36 -5.87 -25.36
C GLY A 229 -3.29 -5.40 -26.35
N LEU A 230 -3.49 -4.22 -26.97
CA LEU A 230 -2.48 -3.59 -27.83
C LEU A 230 -1.21 -3.24 -27.05
N SER A 231 -1.34 -2.73 -25.82
CA SER A 231 -0.19 -2.39 -24.98
C SER A 231 0.62 -3.62 -24.57
N ILE A 232 -0.03 -4.74 -24.24
CA ILE A 232 0.63 -6.01 -23.92
C ILE A 232 1.39 -6.55 -25.14
N THR A 233 0.79 -6.45 -26.31
CA THR A 233 1.43 -6.86 -27.57
C THR A 233 2.63 -5.97 -27.89
N ALA A 234 2.49 -4.66 -27.72
CA ALA A 234 3.57 -3.70 -27.90
C ALA A 234 4.72 -3.94 -26.91
N GLU A 235 4.42 -4.19 -25.63
CA GLU A 235 5.40 -4.56 -24.61
C GLU A 235 6.21 -5.79 -25.03
N TYR A 236 5.54 -6.86 -25.46
CA TYR A 236 6.19 -8.09 -25.88
C TYR A 236 7.15 -7.87 -27.05
N PHE A 237 6.72 -7.16 -28.10
CA PHE A 237 7.60 -6.86 -29.24
C PHE A 237 8.74 -5.93 -28.86
N HIS A 238 8.50 -4.94 -27.99
CA HIS A 238 9.52 -4.04 -27.51
C HIS A 238 10.60 -4.79 -26.72
N LEU A 239 10.22 -5.66 -25.80
CA LEU A 239 11.15 -6.51 -25.05
C LEU A 239 11.92 -7.44 -25.99
N ALA A 240 11.24 -8.07 -26.95
CA ALA A 240 11.89 -8.95 -27.94
C ALA A 240 12.93 -8.22 -28.80
N GLN A 241 12.66 -6.96 -29.20
CA GLN A 241 13.63 -6.11 -29.91
C GLN A 241 14.87 -5.80 -29.08
N HIS A 242 14.75 -5.78 -27.75
CA HIS A 242 15.85 -5.59 -26.82
C HIS A 242 16.48 -6.91 -26.34
N GLY A 243 16.17 -8.02 -27.01
CA GLY A 243 16.75 -9.34 -26.71
C GLY A 243 16.14 -10.04 -25.48
N ILE A 244 15.01 -9.54 -24.96
CA ILE A 244 14.31 -10.11 -23.81
C ILE A 244 13.09 -10.87 -24.31
N LEU A 245 13.18 -12.20 -24.35
CA LEU A 245 12.08 -13.06 -24.78
C LEU A 245 11.40 -13.67 -23.55
N GLU A 246 10.31 -13.05 -23.09
CA GLU A 246 9.51 -13.53 -21.95
C GLU A 246 8.08 -13.92 -22.37
N PRO A 247 7.90 -15.10 -23.02
CA PRO A 247 6.58 -15.53 -23.46
C PRO A 247 5.60 -15.76 -22.30
N VAL A 248 6.11 -16.17 -21.14
CA VAL A 248 5.32 -16.36 -19.91
C VAL A 248 4.71 -15.04 -19.46
N ARG A 249 5.48 -13.93 -19.50
CA ARG A 249 4.98 -12.60 -19.12
C ARG A 249 3.84 -12.14 -20.02
N TYR A 250 3.97 -12.35 -21.33
CA TYR A 250 2.90 -12.04 -22.29
C TYR A 250 1.63 -12.84 -22.02
N GLU A 251 1.75 -14.14 -21.76
CA GLU A 251 0.61 -15.01 -21.42
C GLU A 251 -0.07 -14.57 -20.11
N GLU A 252 0.72 -14.23 -19.11
CA GLU A 252 0.27 -13.78 -17.79
C GLU A 252 -0.46 -12.43 -17.85
N ASN A 253 0.10 -11.46 -18.59
CA ASN A 253 -0.56 -10.17 -18.83
C ASN A 253 -1.85 -10.34 -19.64
N THR A 254 -1.89 -11.28 -20.59
CA THR A 254 -3.10 -11.61 -21.35
C THR A 254 -4.19 -12.16 -20.42
N LYS A 255 -3.85 -13.08 -19.50
CA LYS A 255 -4.81 -13.58 -18.49
C LYS A 255 -5.34 -12.47 -17.60
N SER A 256 -4.47 -11.58 -17.13
CA SER A 256 -4.83 -10.40 -16.33
C SER A 256 -5.77 -9.45 -17.10
N CYS A 257 -5.53 -9.27 -18.40
CA CYS A 257 -6.37 -8.46 -19.27
C CYS A 257 -7.78 -9.04 -19.43
N ILE A 258 -7.88 -10.35 -19.69
CA ILE A 258 -9.15 -11.08 -19.79
C ILE A 258 -9.91 -11.01 -18.45
N MET A 259 -9.21 -11.22 -17.34
CA MET A 259 -9.78 -11.16 -16.00
C MET A 259 -10.39 -9.79 -15.69
N TYR A 260 -9.70 -8.71 -16.06
CA TYR A 260 -10.22 -7.35 -15.92
C TYR A 260 -11.52 -7.14 -16.72
N GLU A 261 -11.56 -7.53 -17.98
CA GLU A 261 -12.76 -7.41 -18.82
C GLU A 261 -13.94 -8.21 -18.23
N MET A 262 -13.69 -9.45 -17.80
CA MET A 262 -14.71 -10.30 -17.18
C MET A 262 -15.26 -9.69 -15.88
N CYS A 263 -14.39 -9.09 -15.06
CA CYS A 263 -14.77 -8.58 -13.74
C CYS A 263 -15.37 -7.16 -13.76
N PHE A 264 -14.99 -6.34 -14.74
CA PHE A 264 -15.33 -4.92 -14.85
C PHE A 264 -15.75 -4.54 -16.27
N LYS A 265 -16.70 -5.30 -16.83
CA LYS A 265 -17.22 -5.10 -18.20
C LYS A 265 -17.69 -3.66 -18.45
N ASP A 266 -18.30 -3.03 -17.46
CA ASP A 266 -18.73 -1.63 -17.48
C ASP A 266 -17.57 -0.64 -17.66
N MET A 267 -16.39 -0.96 -17.14
CA MET A 267 -15.18 -0.13 -17.26
C MET A 267 -14.39 -0.46 -18.54
N ALA A 268 -14.29 -1.76 -18.86
CA ALA A 268 -13.42 -2.31 -19.90
C ALA A 268 -13.98 -2.22 -21.32
N SER A 269 -15.31 -2.16 -21.47
CA SER A 269 -16.00 -2.09 -22.77
C SER A 269 -16.31 -0.65 -23.20
N GLY A 270 -16.70 -0.49 -24.47
CA GLY A 270 -17.13 0.78 -25.04
C GLY A 270 -15.98 1.74 -25.41
N ALA A 271 -16.35 2.94 -25.84
CA ALA A 271 -15.39 3.98 -26.17
C ALA A 271 -14.68 4.50 -24.91
N ARG A 272 -13.42 4.90 -25.06
CA ARG A 272 -12.68 5.57 -23.99
C ARG A 272 -13.21 7.00 -23.82
N GLU A 273 -13.69 7.30 -22.62
CA GLU A 273 -14.22 8.61 -22.28
C GLU A 273 -13.34 9.28 -21.23
N PRO A 274 -13.12 10.60 -21.32
CA PRO A 274 -12.44 11.34 -20.27
C PRO A 274 -13.27 11.30 -18.97
N ARG A 275 -12.58 11.37 -17.83
CA ARG A 275 -13.26 11.52 -16.54
C ARG A 275 -13.95 12.87 -16.45
N SER A 276 -15.01 12.95 -15.63
CA SER A 276 -15.70 14.21 -15.38
C SER A 276 -14.76 15.27 -14.80
N LEU A 277 -15.03 16.55 -15.08
CA LEU A 277 -14.27 17.65 -14.49
C LEU A 277 -14.25 17.58 -12.96
N GLN A 278 -15.37 17.20 -12.34
CA GLN A 278 -15.48 17.01 -10.89
C GLN A 278 -14.47 15.98 -10.37
N HIS A 279 -14.31 14.86 -11.08
CA HIS A 279 -13.33 13.81 -10.73
C HIS A 279 -11.90 14.32 -10.87
N LEU A 280 -11.59 15.01 -11.97
CA LEU A 280 -10.27 15.60 -12.19
C LEU A 280 -9.93 16.65 -11.13
N CYS A 281 -10.90 17.47 -10.72
CA CYS A 281 -10.75 18.42 -9.61
C CYS A 281 -10.47 17.69 -8.29
N ARG A 282 -11.18 16.60 -7.97
CA ARG A 282 -10.89 15.77 -6.78
C ARG A 282 -9.46 15.29 -6.76
N CYS A 283 -8.99 14.68 -7.85
CA CYS A 283 -7.62 14.18 -7.95
C CYS A 283 -6.59 15.31 -7.81
N THR A 284 -6.85 16.46 -8.43
CA THR A 284 -5.95 17.63 -8.38
C THR A 284 -5.84 18.22 -6.97
N VAL A 285 -6.97 18.45 -6.29
CA VAL A 285 -6.99 18.96 -4.90
C VAL A 285 -6.28 17.97 -3.97
N ARG A 286 -6.60 16.68 -4.08
CA ARG A 286 -5.98 15.65 -3.24
C ARG A 286 -4.47 15.56 -3.50
N LYS A 287 -4.02 15.66 -4.75
CA LYS A 287 -2.59 15.69 -5.11
C LYS A 287 -1.86 16.85 -4.42
N SER A 288 -2.41 18.06 -4.46
CA SER A 288 -1.83 19.23 -3.80
C SER A 288 -1.79 19.09 -2.27
N LEU A 289 -2.84 18.55 -1.66
CA LEU A 289 -2.88 18.27 -0.23
C LEU A 289 -1.87 17.18 0.17
N ARG A 290 -1.70 16.15 -0.66
CA ARG A 290 -0.69 15.10 -0.44
C ARG A 290 0.72 15.66 -0.47
N GLU A 291 1.05 16.44 -1.50
CA GLU A 291 2.38 17.05 -1.67
C GLU A 291 2.75 17.98 -0.50
N SER A 292 1.76 18.54 0.17
CA SER A 292 1.94 19.36 1.37
C SER A 292 1.77 18.61 2.69
N TRP A 293 1.68 17.28 2.69
CA TRP A 293 1.47 16.42 3.87
C TRP A 293 0.23 16.81 4.69
N ASN A 294 -0.81 17.29 4.00
CA ASN A 294 -2.05 17.75 4.60
C ASN A 294 -3.21 16.78 4.41
N LEU A 295 -3.04 15.61 3.80
CA LEU A 295 -4.12 14.60 3.77
C LEU A 295 -4.16 13.77 5.06
N PRO A 296 -5.34 13.42 5.60
CA PRO A 296 -6.68 13.87 5.18
C PRO A 296 -7.09 15.24 5.75
N HIS A 297 -6.45 15.71 6.82
CA HIS A 297 -6.92 16.83 7.67
C HIS A 297 -7.11 18.17 6.96
N GLY A 298 -6.28 18.44 5.97
CA GLY A 298 -6.31 19.62 5.12
C GLY A 298 -7.61 19.75 4.33
N ILE A 299 -8.32 18.66 4.05
CA ILE A 299 -9.65 18.72 3.41
C ILE A 299 -10.62 19.53 4.27
N TYR A 300 -10.64 19.29 5.59
CA TYR A 300 -11.51 20.01 6.52
C TYR A 300 -11.11 21.48 6.71
N LYS A 301 -9.86 21.82 6.40
CA LYS A 301 -9.35 23.21 6.46
C LYS A 301 -9.76 24.04 5.23
N LEU A 302 -10.26 23.42 4.17
CA LEU A 302 -10.71 24.12 2.95
C LEU A 302 -12.06 24.83 3.13
N GLY A 303 -12.81 24.54 4.21
CA GLY A 303 -14.11 25.17 4.46
C GLY A 303 -15.19 24.78 3.44
N LEU A 304 -15.10 23.57 2.87
CA LEU A 304 -16.03 23.09 1.85
C LEU A 304 -17.34 22.57 2.48
N PRO A 305 -18.46 22.61 1.72
CA PRO A 305 -19.68 21.89 2.11
C PRO A 305 -19.40 20.41 2.41
N LYS A 306 -20.12 19.85 3.40
CA LYS A 306 -19.86 18.49 3.90
C LYS A 306 -19.83 17.42 2.81
N ILE A 307 -20.72 17.52 1.83
CA ILE A 307 -20.77 16.58 0.70
C ILE A 307 -19.49 16.58 -0.14
N LEU A 308 -18.87 17.74 -0.34
CA LEU A 308 -17.60 17.86 -1.05
C LEU A 308 -16.43 17.37 -0.20
N GLU A 309 -16.48 17.54 1.13
CA GLU A 309 -15.48 16.91 2.01
C GLU A 309 -15.53 15.39 1.93
N LEU A 310 -16.73 14.80 1.94
CA LEU A 310 -16.92 13.34 1.82
C LEU A 310 -16.45 12.83 0.45
N TYR A 311 -16.74 13.58 -0.61
CA TYR A 311 -16.28 13.30 -1.97
C TYR A 311 -14.76 13.34 -2.08
N LEU A 312 -14.11 14.37 -1.53
CA LEU A 312 -12.65 14.48 -1.48
C LEU A 312 -12.02 13.42 -0.57
N ASN A 313 -12.71 12.94 0.45
CA ASN A 313 -12.29 11.84 1.32
C ASN A 313 -12.55 10.44 0.73
N LEU A 314 -13.04 10.34 -0.51
CA LEU A 314 -13.33 9.08 -1.20
C LEU A 314 -14.42 8.23 -0.54
N GLU A 315 -15.25 8.83 0.33
CA GLU A 315 -16.34 8.15 1.03
C GLU A 315 -17.60 8.04 0.17
N PHE A 316 -17.73 8.92 -0.83
CA PHE A 316 -18.85 9.01 -1.74
C PHE A 316 -18.37 9.37 -3.16
N ASP A 317 -19.15 9.02 -4.18
CA ASP A 317 -18.89 9.34 -5.59
C ASP A 317 -20.11 10.00 -6.23
#